data_AF-A0A935P0R2-F1
#
_entry.id   AF-A0A935P0R2-F1
#
_cell.length_a   1.000
_cell.length_b   1.000
_cell.length_c   1.000
_cell.angle_alpha   90.00
_cell.angle_beta   90.00
_cell.angle_gamma   90.00
#
_symmetry.space_group_name_H-M   'P 1'
#
loop_
_entity.id
_entity.type
_entity.pdbx_description
1 polymer ?
#
loop_
_entity_poly.entity_id
_entity_poly.type
_entity_poly.pdbx_seq_one_letter_code
_entity_poly.pdbx_strand_id
1 'polypeptide(L)'
;MTASSDPKPQPTDEETTLSSWAIVLAIAVIALNGLFQVASPPEYREQARISFLIFTVLVGGALFAAAARPRLVGHALAGGMGLAALGAGLANLASTLPFLLALVLVVIGLAMLWMAYRSLTTNSRLSWAFLAALLGVLAVCTLFGAPKIRNLLHVSMWTALLLPGLSTVATIALSMISEDYRVRVTPRR
;
A
#
# COMPACT_ATOMS: atom_id res chain seq x y z
N MET A 1 34.15 -33.57 17.09
CA MET A 1 32.91 -32.87 16.71
C MET A 1 33.22 -31.97 15.52
N THR A 2 33.01 -32.46 14.30
CA THR A 2 33.17 -31.68 13.07
C THR A 2 31.85 -30.99 12.79
N ALA A 3 31.82 -29.66 12.85
CA ALA A 3 30.65 -28.87 12.49
C ALA A 3 30.31 -29.13 11.02
N SER A 4 29.16 -29.78 10.77
CA SER A 4 28.57 -29.85 9.43
C SER A 4 28.26 -28.42 9.00
N SER A 5 28.98 -27.92 8.00
CA SER A 5 28.62 -26.66 7.35
C SER A 5 27.55 -26.98 6.33
N ASP A 6 26.30 -27.06 6.79
CA ASP A 6 25.19 -27.22 5.87
C ASP A 6 25.23 -26.06 4.86
N PRO A 7 25.23 -26.37 3.54
CA PRO A 7 25.32 -25.35 2.52
C PRO A 7 24.14 -24.40 2.66
N LYS A 8 24.41 -23.09 2.66
CA LYS A 8 23.35 -22.08 2.67
C LYS A 8 22.43 -22.33 1.47
N PRO A 9 21.11 -22.37 1.67
CA PRO A 9 20.17 -22.53 0.57
C PRO A 9 20.39 -21.39 -0.43
N GLN A 10 20.56 -21.74 -1.71
CA GLN A 10 20.66 -20.76 -2.78
C GLN A 10 19.30 -20.06 -2.96
N PRO A 11 19.27 -18.75 -3.21
CA PRO A 11 18.05 -18.05 -3.54
C PRO A 11 17.44 -18.66 -4.81
N THR A 12 16.12 -18.84 -4.82
CA THR A 12 15.42 -19.38 -5.99
C THR A 12 15.27 -18.30 -7.07
N ASP A 13 15.13 -18.69 -8.33
CA ASP A 13 14.96 -17.77 -9.47
C ASP A 13 13.72 -16.85 -9.35
N GLU A 14 12.76 -17.21 -8.50
CA GLU A 14 11.60 -16.37 -8.17
C GLU A 14 11.95 -15.18 -7.25
N GLU A 15 12.86 -15.36 -6.29
CA GLU A 15 13.26 -14.27 -5.38
C GLU A 15 14.06 -13.18 -6.13
N THR A 16 14.88 -13.59 -7.11
CA THR A 16 15.63 -12.66 -7.96
C THR A 16 14.72 -11.91 -8.93
N THR A 17 13.65 -12.53 -9.45
CA THR A 17 12.69 -11.83 -10.32
C THR A 17 11.81 -10.85 -9.56
N LEU A 18 11.29 -11.20 -8.38
CA LEU A 18 10.47 -10.29 -7.56
C LEU A 18 11.24 -9.05 -7.08
N SER A 19 12.49 -9.23 -6.65
CA SER A 19 13.36 -8.12 -6.28
C SER A 19 13.68 -7.21 -7.48
N SER A 20 13.85 -7.78 -8.67
CA SER A 20 14.05 -7.02 -9.91
C SER A 20 12.85 -6.13 -10.26
N TRP A 21 11.62 -6.64 -10.14
CA TRP A 21 10.41 -5.83 -10.40
C TRP A 21 10.22 -4.68 -9.42
N ALA A 22 10.54 -4.87 -8.14
CA ALA A 22 10.46 -3.79 -7.15
C ALA A 22 11.46 -2.67 -7.46
N ILE A 23 12.67 -3.02 -7.90
CA ILE A 23 13.69 -2.06 -8.36
C ILE A 23 13.20 -1.31 -9.60
N VAL A 24 12.63 -2.01 -10.59
CA VAL A 24 12.08 -1.39 -11.81
C VAL A 24 10.97 -0.39 -11.46
N LEU A 25 10.06 -0.75 -10.56
CA LEU A 25 9.00 0.15 -10.10
C LEU A 25 9.55 1.37 -9.36
N ALA A 26 10.54 1.20 -8.49
CA ALA A 26 11.19 2.30 -7.81
C ALA A 26 11.87 3.26 -8.79
N ILE A 27 12.59 2.73 -9.79
CA ILE A 27 13.23 3.52 -10.86
C ILE A 27 12.17 4.25 -11.69
N ALA A 28 11.07 3.57 -12.06
CA ALA A 28 9.99 4.19 -12.84
C ALA A 28 9.37 5.38 -12.09
N VAL A 29 9.14 5.24 -10.78
CA VAL A 29 8.63 6.32 -9.92
C VAL A 29 9.61 7.50 -9.87
N ILE A 30 10.93 7.24 -9.76
CA ILE A 30 11.96 8.29 -9.79
C ILE A 30 12.03 8.96 -11.17
N ALA A 31 11.94 8.20 -12.25
CA ALA A 31 11.99 8.73 -13.62
C ALA A 31 10.76 9.61 -13.93
N LEU A 32 9.56 9.17 -13.53
CA LEU A 32 8.34 9.96 -13.62
C LEU A 32 8.46 11.27 -12.83
N ASN A 33 9.16 11.26 -11.68
CA ASN A 33 9.47 12.49 -10.93
C ASN A 33 10.30 13.47 -11.76
N GLY A 34 11.41 13.00 -12.33
CA GLY A 34 12.26 13.82 -13.17
C GLY A 34 11.49 14.42 -14.36
N LEU A 35 10.66 13.61 -15.03
CA LEU A 35 9.88 14.06 -16.17
C LEU A 35 8.84 15.13 -15.79
N PHE A 36 8.17 14.94 -14.65
CA PHE A 36 7.15 15.86 -14.16
C PHE A 36 7.74 17.23 -13.77
N GLN A 37 8.95 17.23 -13.18
CA GLN A 37 9.67 18.45 -12.84
C GLN A 37 9.97 19.31 -14.07
N VAL A 38 10.25 18.67 -15.20
CA VAL A 38 10.51 19.32 -16.49
C VAL A 38 9.22 19.83 -17.15
N ALA A 39 8.13 19.07 -17.04
CA ALA A 39 6.86 19.38 -17.72
C ALA A 39 5.97 20.43 -17.02
N SER A 40 6.24 20.80 -15.76
CA SER A 40 5.33 21.64 -14.96
C SER A 40 5.40 23.16 -15.27
N PRO A 41 4.26 23.85 -15.49
CA PRO A 41 4.19 25.30 -15.71
C PRO A 41 4.67 26.12 -14.49
N PRO A 42 5.34 27.27 -14.69
CA PRO A 42 6.00 28.04 -13.63
C PRO A 42 5.10 28.44 -12.46
N GLU A 43 3.86 28.80 -12.74
CA GLU A 43 2.90 29.35 -11.77
C GLU A 43 2.46 28.34 -10.68
N TYR A 44 2.55 27.03 -10.96
CA TYR A 44 2.17 25.97 -10.02
C TYR A 44 3.37 25.15 -9.52
N ARG A 45 4.60 25.52 -9.90
CA ARG A 45 5.79 24.69 -9.67
C ARG A 45 6.01 24.39 -8.19
N GLU A 46 6.07 25.36 -7.29
CA GLU A 46 6.53 25.08 -5.92
C GLU A 46 5.61 24.13 -5.14
N GLN A 47 4.31 24.41 -5.12
CA GLN A 47 3.38 23.56 -4.37
C GLN A 47 3.22 22.18 -5.00
N ALA A 48 3.16 22.10 -6.34
CA ALA A 48 3.12 20.81 -7.04
C ALA A 48 4.41 20.01 -6.80
N ARG A 49 5.57 20.67 -6.80
CA ARG A 49 6.88 20.05 -6.53
C ARG A 49 6.96 19.45 -5.15
N ILE A 50 6.51 20.17 -4.11
CA ILE A 50 6.55 19.68 -2.73
C ILE A 50 5.61 18.48 -2.57
N SER A 51 4.34 18.59 -3.01
CA SER A 51 3.39 17.47 -2.94
C SER A 51 3.89 16.24 -3.71
N PHE A 52 4.46 16.46 -4.89
CA PHE A 52 5.00 15.39 -5.73
C PHE A 52 6.25 14.75 -5.12
N LEU A 53 7.16 15.53 -4.55
CA LEU A 53 8.33 15.03 -3.83
C LEU A 53 7.90 14.16 -2.65
N ILE A 54 6.95 14.65 -1.83
CA ILE A 54 6.38 13.90 -0.71
C ILE A 54 5.76 12.58 -1.21
N PHE A 55 4.95 12.63 -2.27
CA PHE A 55 4.37 11.43 -2.88
C PHE A 55 5.46 10.43 -3.32
N THR A 56 6.46 10.90 -4.04
CA THR A 56 7.55 10.07 -4.56
C THR A 56 8.36 9.44 -3.43
N VAL A 57 8.68 10.20 -2.39
CA VAL A 57 9.43 9.71 -1.23
C VAL A 57 8.62 8.70 -0.44
N LEU A 58 7.33 8.97 -0.18
CA LEU A 58 6.46 8.05 0.56
C LEU A 58 6.21 6.76 -0.23
N VAL A 59 5.81 6.87 -1.49
CA VAL A 59 5.50 5.71 -2.35
C VAL A 59 6.76 4.94 -2.70
N GLY A 60 7.82 5.62 -3.10
CA GLY A 60 9.11 5.01 -3.42
C GLY A 60 9.75 4.35 -2.20
N GLY A 61 9.72 5.02 -1.04
CA GLY A 61 10.18 4.45 0.23
C GLY A 61 9.36 3.23 0.66
N ALA A 62 8.03 3.29 0.49
CA ALA A 62 7.15 2.16 0.78
C ALA A 62 7.42 0.96 -0.16
N LEU A 63 7.63 1.20 -1.45
CA LEU A 63 8.00 0.15 -2.42
C LEU A 63 9.36 -0.47 -2.10
N PHE A 64 10.35 0.34 -1.78
CA PHE A 64 11.68 -0.15 -1.39
C PHE A 64 11.63 -0.98 -0.11
N ALA A 65 10.90 -0.49 0.90
CA ALA A 65 10.68 -1.25 2.14
C ALA A 65 9.92 -2.56 1.87
N ALA A 66 8.94 -2.54 0.97
CA ALA A 66 8.19 -3.73 0.56
C ALA A 66 9.09 -4.76 -0.13
N ALA A 67 10.12 -4.35 -0.88
CA ALA A 67 11.09 -5.28 -1.44
C ALA A 67 11.89 -6.03 -0.36
N ALA A 68 12.25 -5.35 0.74
CA ALA A 68 13.05 -5.94 1.79
C ALA A 68 12.25 -6.85 2.74
N ARG A 69 11.01 -6.45 3.08
CA ARG A 69 10.15 -7.19 4.02
C ARG A 69 8.68 -7.08 3.59
N PRO A 70 8.28 -7.73 2.47
CA PRO A 70 6.97 -7.51 1.85
C PRO A 70 5.82 -7.83 2.80
N ARG A 71 6.00 -8.86 3.65
CA ARG A 71 5.03 -9.25 4.66
C ARG A 71 4.76 -8.15 5.68
N LEU A 72 5.79 -7.62 6.34
CA LEU A 72 5.60 -6.60 7.37
C LEU A 72 5.09 -5.29 6.76
N VAL A 73 5.64 -4.89 5.61
CA VAL A 73 5.30 -3.61 4.98
C VAL A 73 3.89 -3.64 4.40
N GLY A 74 3.48 -4.71 3.71
CA GLY A 74 2.12 -4.84 3.19
C GLY A 74 1.07 -4.75 4.31
N HIS A 75 1.28 -5.44 5.43
CA HIS A 75 0.37 -5.37 6.59
C HIS A 75 0.44 -4.04 7.33
N ALA A 76 1.62 -3.44 7.47
CA ALA A 76 1.78 -2.13 8.11
C ALA A 76 1.11 -1.02 7.30
N LEU A 77 1.26 -1.02 5.98
CA LEU A 77 0.56 -0.09 5.09
C LEU A 77 -0.95 -0.31 5.15
N ALA A 78 -1.41 -1.57 5.09
CA ALA A 78 -2.83 -1.90 5.20
C ALA A 78 -3.41 -1.44 6.54
N GLY A 79 -2.73 -1.74 7.65
CA GLY A 79 -3.11 -1.31 9.00
C GLY A 79 -3.08 0.22 9.13
N GLY A 80 -2.05 0.89 8.60
CA GLY A 80 -1.95 2.34 8.60
C GLY A 80 -3.10 3.01 7.84
N MET A 81 -3.46 2.48 6.67
CA MET A 81 -4.64 2.93 5.91
C MET A 81 -5.94 2.67 6.69
N GLY A 82 -6.04 1.55 7.40
CA GLY A 82 -7.15 1.24 8.30
C GLY A 82 -7.26 2.23 9.47
N LEU A 83 -6.14 2.59 10.11
CA LEU A 83 -6.09 3.63 11.15
C LEU A 83 -6.48 5.00 10.60
N ALA A 84 -5.99 5.37 9.42
CA ALA A 84 -6.35 6.63 8.78
C ALA A 84 -7.85 6.70 8.46
N ALA A 85 -8.42 5.61 7.92
CA ALA A 85 -9.86 5.51 7.68
C ALA A 85 -10.67 5.59 8.99
N LEU A 86 -10.23 4.89 10.04
CA LEU A 86 -10.88 4.93 11.34
C LEU A 86 -10.85 6.35 11.95
N GLY A 87 -9.69 7.00 11.94
CA GLY A 87 -9.54 8.38 12.42
C GLY A 87 -10.39 9.37 11.65
N ALA A 88 -10.42 9.26 10.30
CA ALA A 88 -11.28 10.08 9.46
C ALA A 88 -12.77 9.82 9.75
N GLY A 89 -13.17 8.56 9.92
CA GLY A 89 -14.53 8.18 10.30
C GLY A 89 -14.95 8.79 11.63
N LEU A 90 -14.13 8.63 12.67
CA LEU A 90 -14.41 9.19 14.00
C LEU A 90 -14.45 10.72 14.00
N ALA A 91 -13.54 11.39 13.29
CA ALA A 91 -13.57 12.84 13.13
C ALA A 91 -14.85 13.31 12.43
N ASN A 92 -15.32 12.56 11.44
CA ASN A 92 -16.53 12.89 10.69
C ASN A 92 -17.82 12.68 11.49
N LEU A 93 -17.83 11.85 12.54
CA LEU A 93 -19.01 11.69 13.41
C LEU A 93 -19.38 12.99 14.15
N ALA A 94 -18.41 13.88 14.37
CA ALA A 94 -18.63 15.18 15.00
C ALA A 94 -18.85 16.32 13.99
N SER A 95 -18.89 16.02 12.70
CA SER A 95 -18.98 17.00 11.61
C SER A 95 -20.39 17.07 11.00
N THR A 96 -20.62 18.04 10.11
CA THR A 96 -21.87 18.15 9.34
C THR A 96 -21.92 17.21 8.12
N LEU A 97 -20.90 16.35 7.93
CA LEU A 97 -20.86 15.40 6.83
C LEU A 97 -21.90 14.27 7.01
N PRO A 98 -22.31 13.58 5.92
CA PRO A 98 -23.28 12.51 6.01
C PRO A 98 -22.84 11.41 6.99
N PHE A 99 -23.66 11.15 8.02
CA PHE A 99 -23.39 10.18 9.08
C PHE A 99 -23.02 8.79 8.54
N LEU A 100 -23.67 8.36 7.45
CA LEU A 100 -23.39 7.08 6.81
C LEU A 100 -21.94 6.97 6.32
N LEU A 101 -21.34 8.05 5.80
CA LEU A 101 -19.95 8.05 5.36
C LEU A 101 -18.99 7.83 6.54
N ALA A 102 -19.23 8.53 7.66
CA ALA A 102 -18.45 8.37 8.88
C ALA A 102 -18.52 6.92 9.38
N LEU A 103 -19.71 6.33 9.40
CA LEU A 103 -19.93 4.96 9.86
C LEU A 103 -19.24 3.94 8.94
N VAL A 104 -19.32 4.11 7.61
CA VAL A 104 -18.61 3.27 6.64
C VAL A 104 -17.10 3.34 6.84
N LEU A 105 -16.53 4.52 7.05
CA LEU A 105 -15.10 4.69 7.29
C LEU A 105 -14.64 4.03 8.60
N VAL A 106 -15.43 4.14 9.67
CA VAL A 106 -15.17 3.44 10.94
C VAL A 106 -15.18 1.92 10.75
N VAL A 107 -16.20 1.39 10.09
CA VAL A 107 -16.34 -0.06 9.87
C VAL A 107 -15.21 -0.59 8.98
N ILE A 108 -14.90 0.08 7.86
CA ILE A 108 -13.79 -0.29 6.98
C ILE A 108 -12.47 -0.22 7.73
N GLY A 109 -12.23 0.84 8.50
CA GLY A 109 -11.01 1.00 9.30
C GLY A 109 -10.80 -0.13 10.30
N LEU A 110 -11.84 -0.48 11.08
CA LEU A 110 -11.81 -1.60 12.01
C LEU A 110 -11.61 -2.93 11.30
N ALA A 111 -12.30 -3.16 10.18
CA ALA A 111 -12.17 -4.39 9.40
C ALA A 111 -10.74 -4.55 8.85
N MET A 112 -10.15 -3.50 8.30
CA MET A 112 -8.77 -3.52 7.80
C MET A 112 -7.77 -3.81 8.92
N LEU A 113 -7.91 -3.18 10.09
CA LEU A 113 -7.04 -3.42 11.24
C LEU A 113 -7.14 -4.85 11.75
N TRP A 114 -8.36 -5.34 11.89
CA TRP A 114 -8.62 -6.71 12.33
C TRP A 114 -8.05 -7.73 11.35
N MET A 115 -8.28 -7.55 10.05
CA MET A 115 -7.76 -8.44 9.02
C MET A 115 -6.24 -8.37 8.90
N ALA A 116 -5.64 -7.18 8.99
CA ALA A 116 -4.19 -7.03 9.01
C ALA A 116 -3.57 -7.74 10.21
N TYR A 117 -4.14 -7.57 11.40
CA TYR A 117 -3.69 -8.28 12.61
C TYR A 117 -3.84 -9.80 12.49
N ARG A 118 -5.02 -10.29 12.09
CA ARG A 118 -5.30 -11.73 11.91
C ARG A 118 -4.39 -12.35 10.85
N SER A 119 -4.26 -11.70 9.70
CA SER A 119 -3.42 -12.15 8.60
C SER A 119 -1.97 -12.26 9.06
N LEU A 120 -1.45 -11.22 9.72
CA LEU A 120 -0.07 -11.17 10.19
C LEU A 120 0.25 -12.23 11.26
N THR A 121 -0.63 -12.40 12.26
CA THR A 121 -0.40 -13.29 13.42
C THR A 121 -0.77 -14.74 13.16
N THR A 122 -1.89 -15.00 12.49
CA THR A 122 -2.44 -16.36 12.33
C THR A 122 -2.19 -16.97 10.95
N ASN A 123 -1.52 -16.26 10.03
CA ASN A 123 -1.36 -16.70 8.65
C ASN A 123 -2.70 -17.04 7.96
N SER A 124 -3.79 -16.37 8.35
CA SER A 124 -5.12 -16.63 7.80
C SER A 124 -5.21 -16.18 6.34
N ARG A 125 -5.26 -17.15 5.41
CA ARG A 125 -5.40 -16.90 3.96
C ARG A 125 -6.65 -16.09 3.63
N LEU A 126 -7.75 -16.34 4.32
CA LEU A 126 -9.01 -15.63 4.10
C LEU A 126 -8.84 -14.15 4.50
N SER A 127 -8.26 -13.88 5.66
CA SER A 127 -8.00 -12.51 6.12
C SER A 127 -7.06 -11.75 5.18
N TRP A 128 -6.00 -12.41 4.70
CA TRP A 128 -5.09 -11.86 3.70
C TRP A 128 -5.81 -11.50 2.40
N ALA A 129 -6.56 -12.44 1.83
CA ALA A 129 -7.24 -12.26 0.55
C ALA A 129 -8.28 -11.14 0.60
N PHE A 130 -9.08 -11.09 1.66
CA PHE A 130 -10.05 -10.01 1.86
C PHE A 130 -9.37 -8.65 2.06
N LEU A 131 -8.26 -8.59 2.81
CA LEU A 131 -7.52 -7.35 3.01
C LEU A 131 -6.92 -6.82 1.70
N ALA A 132 -6.32 -7.70 0.89
CA ALA A 132 -5.77 -7.34 -0.42
C ALA A 132 -6.87 -6.88 -1.39
N ALA A 133 -8.00 -7.60 -1.44
CA ALA A 133 -9.14 -7.21 -2.27
C ALA A 133 -9.72 -5.85 -1.85
N LEU A 134 -9.89 -5.63 -0.54
CA LEU A 134 -10.40 -4.37 0.00
C LEU A 134 -9.48 -3.19 -0.33
N LEU A 135 -8.16 -3.35 -0.19
CA LEU A 135 -7.19 -2.34 -0.58
C LEU A 135 -7.20 -2.08 -2.09
N GLY A 136 -7.34 -3.11 -2.92
CA GLY A 136 -7.47 -2.97 -4.37
C GLY A 136 -8.71 -2.16 -4.75
N VAL A 137 -9.87 -2.47 -4.15
CA VAL A 137 -11.11 -1.70 -4.36
C VAL A 137 -10.94 -0.26 -3.90
N LEU A 138 -10.35 -0.03 -2.72
CA LEU A 138 -10.07 1.32 -2.22
C LEU A 138 -9.14 2.09 -3.16
N ALA A 139 -8.09 1.45 -3.69
CA ALA A 139 -7.19 2.08 -4.66
C ALA A 139 -7.96 2.56 -5.88
N VAL A 140 -8.83 1.72 -6.45
CA VAL A 140 -9.65 2.08 -7.62
C VAL A 140 -10.66 3.17 -7.28
N CYS A 141 -11.43 3.01 -6.21
CA CYS A 141 -12.45 3.98 -5.80
C CYS A 141 -11.86 5.35 -5.47
N THR A 142 -10.72 5.40 -4.75
CA THR A 142 -10.06 6.66 -4.41
C THR A 142 -9.36 7.28 -5.62
N LEU A 143 -8.87 6.49 -6.57
CA LEU A 143 -8.33 6.99 -7.84
C LEU A 143 -9.40 7.74 -8.65
N PHE A 144 -10.57 7.12 -8.84
CA PHE A 144 -11.69 7.78 -9.54
C PHE A 144 -12.34 8.89 -8.71
N GLY A 145 -12.25 8.82 -7.37
CA GLY A 145 -12.70 9.87 -6.46
C GLY A 145 -11.76 11.06 -6.34
N ALA A 146 -10.49 10.94 -6.77
CA ALA A 146 -9.46 11.95 -6.59
C ALA A 146 -9.83 13.34 -7.15
N PRO A 147 -10.43 13.48 -8.35
CA PRO A 147 -10.85 14.78 -8.85
C PRO A 147 -11.88 15.48 -7.95
N LYS A 148 -12.79 14.71 -7.35
CA LYS A 148 -13.81 15.25 -6.43
C LYS A 148 -13.20 15.68 -5.10
N ILE A 149 -12.30 14.86 -4.54
CA ILE A 149 -11.58 15.17 -3.30
C ILE A 149 -10.73 16.42 -3.47
N ARG A 150 -10.02 16.53 -4.60
CA ARG A 150 -9.25 17.71 -4.97
C ARG A 150 -10.08 18.99 -4.90
N ASN A 151 -11.26 18.99 -5.54
CA ASN A 151 -12.14 20.15 -5.59
C ASN A 151 -12.74 20.49 -4.22
N LEU A 152 -13.09 19.48 -3.41
CA LEU A 152 -13.67 19.68 -2.08
C LEU A 152 -12.69 20.22 -1.05
N LEU A 153 -11.44 19.75 -1.07
CA LEU A 153 -10.42 20.13 -0.08
C LEU A 153 -9.52 21.25 -0.58
N HIS A 154 -9.73 21.75 -1.81
CA HIS A 154 -8.85 22.70 -2.50
C HIS A 154 -7.37 22.28 -2.47
N VAL A 155 -7.11 20.96 -2.51
CA VAL A 155 -5.75 20.40 -2.53
C VAL A 155 -5.27 20.20 -3.96
N SER A 156 -3.96 19.98 -4.12
CA SER A 156 -3.40 19.60 -5.41
C SER A 156 -3.89 18.20 -5.82
N MET A 157 -3.98 17.96 -7.14
CA MET A 157 -4.35 16.62 -7.66
C MET A 157 -3.39 15.55 -7.15
N TRP A 158 -2.11 15.88 -7.00
CA TRP A 158 -1.08 14.98 -6.50
C TRP A 158 -1.30 14.55 -5.06
N THR A 159 -1.68 15.49 -4.19
CA THR A 159 -2.06 15.14 -2.81
C THR A 159 -3.27 14.21 -2.80
N ALA A 160 -4.25 14.45 -3.68
CA ALA A 160 -5.40 13.55 -3.81
C ALA A 160 -5.02 12.15 -4.33
N LEU A 161 -3.94 12.02 -5.11
CA LEU A 161 -3.42 10.75 -5.61
C LEU A 161 -2.58 9.96 -4.60
N LEU A 162 -2.18 10.55 -3.46
CA LEU A 162 -1.44 9.84 -2.40
C LEU A 162 -2.19 8.60 -1.90
N LEU A 163 -3.48 8.76 -1.60
CA LEU A 163 -4.32 7.67 -1.09
C LEU A 163 -4.38 6.48 -2.06
N PRO A 164 -4.80 6.64 -3.33
CA PRO A 164 -4.84 5.51 -4.26
C PRO A 164 -3.44 4.93 -4.55
N GLY A 165 -2.41 5.76 -4.58
CA GLY A 165 -1.02 5.31 -4.75
C GLY A 165 -0.58 4.38 -3.62
N LEU A 166 -0.75 4.79 -2.36
CA LEU A 166 -0.41 3.98 -1.19
C LEU A 166 -1.24 2.71 -1.11
N SER A 167 -2.54 2.77 -1.42
CA SER A 167 -3.39 1.56 -1.48
C SER A 167 -2.92 0.58 -2.55
N THR A 168 -2.47 1.07 -3.71
CA THR A 168 -1.92 0.23 -4.78
C THR A 168 -0.64 -0.46 -4.33
N VAL A 169 0.27 0.27 -3.71
CA VAL A 169 1.53 -0.27 -3.17
C VAL A 169 1.26 -1.33 -2.10
N ALA A 170 0.34 -1.06 -1.18
CA ALA A 170 -0.06 -2.02 -0.15
C ALA A 170 -0.64 -3.30 -0.77
N THR A 171 -1.47 -3.16 -1.81
CA THR A 171 -2.06 -4.30 -2.54
C THR A 171 -0.98 -5.13 -3.23
N ILE A 172 -0.03 -4.49 -3.91
CA ILE A 172 1.11 -5.17 -4.56
C ILE A 172 1.96 -5.89 -3.51
N ALA A 173 2.33 -5.22 -2.42
CA ALA A 173 3.14 -5.82 -1.35
C ALA A 173 2.45 -7.04 -0.70
N LEU A 174 1.13 -6.97 -0.49
CA LEU A 174 0.34 -8.11 -0.02
C LEU A 174 0.25 -9.22 -1.10
N SER A 175 0.21 -8.88 -2.38
CA SER A 175 0.17 -9.87 -3.46
C SER A 175 1.49 -10.64 -3.60
N MET A 176 2.63 -9.99 -3.34
CA MET A 176 3.96 -10.61 -3.37
C MET A 176 4.13 -11.72 -2.33
N ILE A 177 3.40 -11.68 -1.22
CA ILE A 177 3.44 -12.72 -0.17
C ILE A 177 2.35 -13.79 -0.34
N SER A 178 1.66 -13.82 -1.49
CA SER A 178 0.54 -14.75 -1.71
C SER A 178 0.94 -16.23 -1.54
N GLU A 179 2.17 -16.58 -1.90
CA GLU A 179 2.71 -17.94 -1.76
C GLU A 179 2.85 -18.38 -0.30
N ASP A 180 3.15 -17.47 0.64
CA ASP A 180 3.21 -17.77 2.07
C ASP A 180 1.85 -18.25 2.63
N TYR A 181 0.76 -17.84 1.99
CA TYR A 181 -0.61 -18.17 2.39
C TYR A 181 -1.19 -19.36 1.62
N ARG A 182 -0.46 -19.93 0.66
CA ARG A 182 -0.88 -21.18 0.02
C ARG A 182 -0.62 -22.34 0.98
N VAL A 183 -1.68 -23.05 1.35
CA VAL A 183 -1.57 -24.30 2.11
C VAL A 183 -0.68 -25.24 1.32
N ARG A 184 0.51 -25.57 1.83
CA ARG A 184 1.30 -26.68 1.29
C ARG A 184 0.47 -27.94 1.52
N VAL A 185 -0.15 -28.45 0.47
CA VAL A 185 -0.76 -29.78 0.51
C VAL A 185 0.38 -30.75 0.66
N THR A 186 0.74 -31.08 1.90
CA THR A 186 1.66 -32.18 2.15
C THR A 186 0.95 -33.45 1.68
N PRO A 187 1.49 -34.17 0.68
CA PRO A 187 0.91 -35.44 0.27
C PRO A 187 0.91 -36.35 1.49
N ARG A 188 -0.28 -36.83 1.88
CA ARG A 188 -0.40 -37.87 2.91
C ARG A 188 0.32 -39.10 2.35
N ARG A 189 1.44 -39.46 2.98
CA ARG A 189 2.12 -40.73 2.75
C ARG A 189 1.34 -41.85 3.43
#